data_AF-A0AAQ3Y5Y2-F1
#
_entry.id   AF-A0AAQ3Y5Y2-F1
#
_cell.length_a   1.000
_cell.length_b   1.000
_cell.length_c   1.000
_cell.angle_alpha   90.00
_cell.angle_beta   90.00
_cell.angle_gamma   90.00
#
_symmetry.space_group_name_H-M   'P 1'
#
loop_
_entity.id
_entity.type
_entity.pdbx_description
1 polymer ?
#
loop_
_entity_poly.entity_id
_entity_poly.type
_entity_poly.pdbx_seq_one_letter_code
_entity_poly.pdbx_strand_id
1 'polypeptide(L)'
;MGKGSGEVSSNKQVAYQYATDIFLSMDLLKDASAVQEDHQTTVAGNKNAKEAIQLAKNAAADIADAVGLASNNLKSVANEFEAADAAIRKIMQSSMIAGADKNRGSKPTLPFTDGPFGGK
;
A
#
# COMPACT_ATOMS: atom_id res chain seq x y z
N MET A 1 2.14 -7.68 -26.70
CA MET A 1 1.29 -7.29 -25.55
C MET A 1 2.15 -7.32 -24.30
N GLY A 2 2.24 -6.20 -23.59
CA GLY A 2 3.04 -6.05 -22.38
C GLY A 2 2.54 -4.86 -21.58
N LYS A 3 1.22 -4.85 -21.30
CA LYS A 3 0.60 -3.90 -20.38
C LYS A 3 0.98 -4.33 -18.96
N GLY A 4 1.99 -3.69 -18.39
CA GLY A 4 2.40 -3.93 -17.00
C GLY A 4 2.95 -2.68 -16.30
N SER A 5 3.39 -1.67 -17.06
CA SER A 5 3.98 -0.46 -16.49
C SER A 5 2.98 0.67 -16.19
N GLY A 6 1.75 0.62 -16.73
CA GLY A 6 0.75 1.70 -16.60
C GLY A 6 -0.21 1.55 -15.43
N GLU A 7 -0.48 0.32 -14.97
CA GLU A 7 -1.51 0.07 -13.96
C GLU A 7 -1.04 0.38 -12.53
N VAL A 8 0.25 0.16 -12.22
CA VAL A 8 0.80 0.42 -10.87
C VAL A 8 0.88 1.92 -10.57
N SER A 9 1.20 2.76 -11.57
CA SER A 9 1.30 4.21 -11.39
C SER A 9 -0.06 4.89 -11.20
N SER A 10 -1.08 4.47 -11.95
CA SER A 10 -2.45 5.01 -11.78
C SER A 10 -3.00 4.72 -10.38
N ASN A 11 -2.69 3.54 -9.83
CA ASN A 11 -3.16 3.15 -8.50
C ASN A 11 -2.42 3.88 -7.36
N LYS A 12 -1.13 4.22 -7.53
CA LYS A 12 -0.41 5.04 -6.53
C LYS A 12 -1.03 6.42 -6.36
N GLN A 13 -1.36 7.12 -7.45
CA GLN A 13 -1.91 8.46 -7.37
C GLN A 13 -3.31 8.47 -6.73
N VAL A 14 -4.15 7.48 -7.07
CA VAL A 14 -5.46 7.29 -6.43
C VAL A 14 -5.30 6.95 -4.94
N ALA A 15 -4.34 6.10 -4.57
CA ALA A 15 -4.07 5.76 -3.17
C ALA A 15 -3.59 6.98 -2.35
N TYR A 16 -2.72 7.83 -2.92
CA TYR A 16 -2.30 9.07 -2.27
C TYR A 16 -3.46 10.05 -2.08
N GLN A 17 -4.35 10.16 -3.05
CA GLN A 17 -5.55 11.00 -2.92
C GLN A 17 -6.43 10.49 -1.78
N TYR A 18 -6.73 9.19 -1.74
CA TYR A 18 -7.52 8.62 -0.65
C TYR A 18 -6.86 8.77 0.72
N ALA A 19 -5.54 8.58 0.82
CA ALA A 19 -4.82 8.81 2.07
C ALA A 19 -4.91 10.27 2.53
N THR A 20 -4.84 11.22 1.60
CA THR A 20 -4.98 12.65 1.89
C THR A 20 -6.40 13.00 2.32
N ASP A 21 -7.41 12.49 1.62
CA ASP A 21 -8.82 12.73 1.95
C ASP A 21 -9.18 12.13 3.32
N ILE A 22 -8.64 10.96 3.65
CA ILE A 22 -8.78 10.34 4.98
C ILE A 22 -8.12 11.24 6.04
N PHE A 23 -6.90 11.70 5.81
CA PHE A 23 -6.20 12.57 6.76
C PHE A 23 -6.96 13.88 7.02
N LEU A 24 -7.45 14.54 5.96
CA LEU A 24 -8.25 15.76 6.09
C LEU A 24 -9.58 15.50 6.81
N SER A 25 -10.24 14.38 6.52
CA SER A 25 -11.47 13.98 7.20
C SER A 25 -11.25 13.73 8.69
N MET A 26 -10.07 13.24 9.07
CA MET A 26 -9.70 13.03 10.47
C MET A 26 -9.48 14.34 11.22
N ASP A 27 -8.84 15.31 10.58
CA ASP A 27 -8.64 16.64 11.15
C ASP A 27 -9.98 17.34 11.37
N LEU A 28 -10.89 17.25 10.38
CA LEU A 28 -12.26 17.77 10.49
C LEU A 28 -13.07 17.09 11.60
N LEU A 29 -12.93 15.77 11.78
CA LEU A 29 -13.62 15.04 12.85
C LEU A 29 -13.14 15.51 14.23
N LYS A 30 -11.84 15.79 14.36
CA LYS A 30 -11.24 16.32 15.57
C LYS A 30 -11.75 17.73 15.87
N ASP A 31 -11.86 18.60 14.87
CA ASP A 31 -12.41 19.95 15.03
C ASP A 31 -13.91 19.95 15.35
N ALA A 32 -14.69 19.06 14.75
CA ALA A 32 -16.12 18.91 15.06
C ALA A 32 -16.37 18.50 16.52
N SER A 33 -15.36 17.93 17.19
CA SER A 33 -15.40 17.61 18.62
C SER A 33 -15.24 18.85 19.53
N ALA A 34 -14.91 20.03 18.99
CA ALA A 34 -14.71 21.28 19.73
C ALA A 34 -16.02 21.95 20.23
N VAL A 35 -17.07 21.17 20.46
CA VAL A 35 -18.33 21.67 21.04
C VAL A 35 -18.09 22.09 22.50
N GLN A 36 -18.40 23.35 22.82
CA GLN A 36 -18.32 23.88 24.17
C GLN A 36 -19.53 23.50 25.03
N GLU A 37 -19.28 23.24 26.30
CA GLU A 37 -20.30 22.97 27.29
C GLU A 37 -20.80 24.27 27.93
N ASP A 38 -22.12 24.36 28.14
CA ASP A 38 -22.70 25.44 28.94
C ASP A 38 -22.59 25.12 30.43
N HIS A 39 -21.75 25.82 31.18
CA HIS A 39 -21.57 25.60 32.62
C HIS A 39 -22.53 26.41 33.51
N GLN A 40 -23.36 27.30 32.95
CA GLN A 40 -24.19 28.21 33.75
C GLN A 40 -25.62 27.68 33.99
N THR A 41 -26.18 26.90 33.07
CA THR A 41 -27.55 26.38 33.24
C THR A 41 -27.57 25.10 34.10
N THR A 42 -28.47 25.00 35.08
CA THR A 42 -28.58 23.82 35.99
C THR A 42 -29.78 22.93 35.73
N VAL A 43 -30.55 23.17 34.66
CA VAL A 43 -31.69 22.33 34.27
C VAL A 43 -31.21 20.95 33.82
N ALA A 44 -32.00 19.90 34.07
CA ALA A 44 -31.63 18.51 33.76
C ALA A 44 -31.22 18.31 32.28
N GLY A 45 -31.86 19.03 31.34
CA GLY A 45 -31.50 19.00 29.92
C GLY A 45 -30.05 19.42 29.65
N ASN A 46 -29.48 20.34 30.42
CA ASN A 46 -28.09 20.77 30.26
C ASN A 46 -27.10 19.68 30.71
N LYS A 47 -27.41 18.96 31.79
CA LYS A 47 -26.60 17.82 32.22
C LYS A 47 -26.58 16.72 31.15
N ASN A 48 -27.75 16.37 30.61
CA ASN A 48 -27.87 15.38 29.54
C ASN A 48 -27.11 15.82 28.27
N ALA A 49 -27.16 17.12 27.93
CA ALA A 49 -26.42 17.66 26.80
C ALA A 49 -24.89 17.53 26.97
N LYS A 50 -24.36 17.80 28.17
CA LYS A 50 -22.92 17.62 28.46
C LYS A 50 -22.48 16.17 28.36
N GLU A 51 -23.27 15.25 28.92
CA GLU A 51 -22.99 13.82 28.83
C GLU A 51 -22.98 13.35 27.36
N ALA A 52 -23.93 13.84 26.55
CA ALA A 52 -23.97 13.56 25.12
C ALA A 52 -22.78 14.16 24.35
N ILE A 53 -22.37 15.40 24.67
CA ILE A 53 -21.19 16.05 24.09
C ILE A 53 -19.93 15.25 24.42
N GLN A 54 -19.75 14.83 25.67
CA GLN A 54 -18.59 14.05 26.08
C GLN A 54 -18.56 12.68 25.39
N LEU A 55 -19.71 12.01 25.27
CA LEU A 55 -19.82 10.75 24.54
C LEU A 55 -19.44 10.93 23.07
N ALA A 56 -19.93 11.99 22.42
CA ALA A 56 -19.59 12.29 21.03
C ALA A 56 -18.09 12.60 20.84
N LYS A 57 -17.48 13.35 21.76
CA LYS A 57 -16.03 13.63 21.77
C LYS A 57 -15.22 12.34 21.86
N ASN A 58 -15.58 11.45 22.78
CA ASN A 58 -14.90 10.17 22.94
C ASN A 58 -15.05 9.30 21.70
N ALA A 59 -16.26 9.19 21.14
CA ALA A 59 -16.49 8.41 19.92
C ALA A 59 -15.70 8.96 18.71
N ALA A 60 -15.63 10.29 18.57
CA ALA A 60 -14.84 10.93 17.52
C ALA A 60 -13.34 10.61 17.65
N ALA A 61 -12.80 10.61 18.88
CA ALA A 61 -11.43 10.23 19.14
C ALA A 61 -11.17 8.75 18.83
N ASP A 62 -12.04 7.85 19.27
CA ASP A 62 -11.91 6.41 19.01
C ASP A 62 -11.92 6.09 17.50
N ILE A 63 -12.80 6.75 16.74
CA ILE A 63 -12.84 6.64 15.27
C ILE A 63 -11.53 7.15 14.68
N ALA A 64 -11.02 8.28 15.16
CA ALA A 64 -9.80 8.86 14.66
C ALA A 64 -8.58 7.96 14.85
N ASP A 65 -8.46 7.38 16.04
CA ASP A 65 -7.38 6.46 16.36
C ASP A 65 -7.47 5.17 15.51
N ALA A 66 -8.66 4.60 15.35
CA ALA A 66 -8.87 3.39 14.57
C ALA A 66 -8.52 3.58 13.08
N VAL A 67 -8.97 4.69 12.48
CA VAL A 67 -8.68 5.03 11.08
C VAL A 67 -7.20 5.37 10.90
N GLY A 68 -6.58 6.08 11.85
CA GLY A 68 -5.14 6.33 11.87
C GLY A 68 -4.32 5.04 11.89
N LEU A 69 -4.68 4.08 12.76
CA LEU A 69 -4.05 2.77 12.83
C LEU A 69 -4.18 1.99 11.51
N ALA A 70 -5.40 1.92 10.96
CA ALA A 70 -5.64 1.23 9.69
C ALA A 70 -4.82 1.84 8.54
N SER A 71 -4.72 3.17 8.48
CA SER A 71 -3.93 3.88 7.48
C SER A 71 -2.43 3.57 7.60
N ASN A 72 -1.90 3.53 8.83
CA ASN A 72 -0.52 3.14 9.07
C ASN A 72 -0.23 1.69 8.66
N ASN A 73 -1.15 0.77 8.95
CA ASN A 73 -1.03 -0.63 8.53
C ASN A 73 -1.01 -0.77 7.01
N LEU A 74 -1.91 -0.07 6.30
CA LEU A 74 -1.94 -0.05 4.84
C LEU A 74 -0.63 0.48 4.24
N LYS A 75 -0.07 1.56 4.83
CA LYS A 75 1.23 2.09 4.43
C LYS A 75 2.36 1.07 4.63
N SER A 76 2.37 0.33 5.73
CA SER A 76 3.37 -0.73 5.97
C SER A 76 3.32 -1.81 4.90
N VAL A 77 2.12 -2.35 4.65
CA VAL A 77 1.90 -3.39 3.64
C VAL A 77 2.30 -2.91 2.24
N ALA A 78 1.99 -1.66 1.88
CA ALA A 78 2.42 -1.09 0.61
C ALA A 78 3.95 -1.02 0.47
N ASN A 79 4.65 -0.61 1.53
CA ASN A 79 6.12 -0.59 1.54
C ASN A 79 6.71 -2.00 1.42
N GLU A 80 6.13 -2.98 2.10
CA GLU A 80 6.54 -4.38 2.02
C GLU A 80 6.37 -4.95 0.61
N PHE A 81 5.27 -4.65 -0.06
CA PHE A 81 5.06 -5.01 -1.47
C PHE A 81 6.10 -4.37 -2.40
N GLU A 82 6.40 -3.08 -2.22
CA GLU A 82 7.41 -2.39 -3.02
C GLU A 82 8.81 -2.98 -2.82
N ALA A 83 9.16 -3.35 -1.58
CA ALA A 83 10.41 -4.03 -1.27
C ALA A 83 10.49 -5.43 -1.90
N ALA A 84 9.41 -6.21 -1.82
CA ALA A 84 9.34 -7.53 -2.44
C ALA A 84 9.47 -7.45 -3.98
N ASP A 85 8.78 -6.50 -4.61
CA ASP A 85 8.83 -6.25 -6.05
C ASP A 85 10.25 -5.83 -6.50
N ALA A 86 10.93 -4.99 -5.73
CA ALA A 86 12.33 -4.64 -5.97
C ALA A 86 13.28 -5.85 -5.85
N ALA A 87 13.06 -6.72 -4.85
CA ALA A 87 13.85 -7.94 -4.68
C ALA A 87 13.67 -8.91 -5.86
N ILE A 88 12.43 -9.14 -6.30
CA ILE A 88 12.11 -9.98 -7.47
C ILE A 88 12.79 -9.42 -8.72
N ARG A 89 12.67 -8.10 -8.97
CA ARG A 89 13.35 -7.45 -10.10
C ARG A 89 14.87 -7.70 -10.10
N LYS A 90 15.51 -7.59 -8.94
CA LYS A 90 16.96 -7.83 -8.80
C LYS A 90 17.32 -9.28 -9.09
N ILE A 91 16.53 -10.24 -8.62
CA ILE A 91 16.73 -11.69 -8.89
C ILE A 91 16.60 -11.96 -10.39
N MET A 92 15.58 -11.42 -11.05
CA MET A 92 15.37 -11.59 -12.49
C MET A 92 16.49 -10.97 -13.33
N GLN A 93 17.01 -9.80 -12.95
CA GLN A 93 18.17 -9.20 -13.61
C GLN A 93 19.42 -10.09 -13.44
N SER A 94 19.67 -10.60 -12.23
CA SER A 94 20.82 -11.48 -11.97
C SER A 94 20.75 -12.80 -12.76
N SER A 95 19.56 -13.40 -12.91
CA SER A 95 19.39 -14.64 -13.67
C SER A 95 19.52 -14.44 -15.18
N MET A 96 19.10 -13.29 -15.72
CA MET A 96 19.33 -12.94 -17.12
C MET A 96 20.81 -12.69 -17.45
N ILE A 97 21.57 -12.10 -16.53
CA ILE A 97 23.03 -11.91 -16.69
C ILE A 97 23.76 -13.26 -16.63
N ALA A 98 23.35 -14.18 -15.75
CA ALA A 98 23.90 -15.53 -15.68
C ALA A 98 23.57 -16.40 -16.93
N GLY A 99 22.46 -16.12 -17.62
CA GLY A 99 22.11 -16.77 -18.90
C GLY A 99 22.91 -16.25 -20.09
N ALA A 100 23.30 -14.97 -20.10
CA ALA A 100 24.10 -14.36 -21.17
C ALA A 100 25.58 -14.77 -21.14
N ASP A 101 26.12 -15.12 -19.96
CA ASP A 101 27.52 -15.56 -19.80
C ASP A 101 27.76 -17.00 -20.26
N LYS A 102 26.77 -17.90 -20.09
CA LYS A 102 26.88 -19.32 -20.51
C LYS A 102 26.89 -19.54 -22.03
N ASN A 103 26.64 -18.51 -22.85
CA ASN A 103 26.55 -18.62 -24.30
C ASN A 103 27.74 -18.02 -25.07
N ARG A 104 28.85 -17.69 -24.40
CA ARG A 104 30.10 -17.21 -25.06
C ARG A 104 31.21 -18.26 -25.21
N GLY A 105 30.98 -19.51 -24.81
CA GLY A 105 32.02 -20.56 -24.77
C GLY A 105 31.74 -21.85 -25.53
N SER A 106 30.52 -22.10 -26.00
CA SER A 106 30.14 -23.43 -26.50
C SER A 106 29.55 -23.33 -27.89
N LYS A 107 30.35 -23.70 -28.90
CA LYS A 107 29.87 -23.91 -30.27
C LYS A 107 28.70 -24.91 -30.21
N PRO A 108 27.50 -24.58 -30.71
CA PRO A 108 26.38 -25.52 -30.68
C PRO A 108 26.70 -26.71 -31.58
N THR A 109 26.91 -27.89 -31.00
CA THR A 109 26.90 -29.15 -31.75
C THR A 109 25.47 -29.63 -31.87
N LEU A 110 24.97 -29.72 -33.10
CA LEU A 110 23.63 -30.24 -33.40
C LEU A 110 23.55 -31.74 -33.09
N PRO A 111 22.43 -32.24 -32.53
CA PRO A 111 22.31 -33.60 -32.00
C PRO A 111 22.08 -34.70 -33.06
N PHE A 112 22.51 -34.52 -34.32
CA PHE A 112 22.16 -35.45 -35.41
C PHE A 112 23.34 -35.95 -36.25
N THR A 113 24.59 -35.85 -35.79
CA THR A 113 25.73 -36.29 -36.62
C THR A 113 26.03 -37.78 -36.58
N ASP A 114 25.38 -38.56 -35.70
CA ASP A 114 25.75 -39.96 -35.47
C ASP A 114 24.71 -40.95 -36.05
N GLY A 115 24.24 -40.67 -37.26
CA GLY A 115 23.47 -41.63 -38.07
C GLY A 115 24.41 -42.55 -38.88
N PRO A 116 24.03 -43.81 -39.16
CA PRO A 116 24.92 -44.85 -39.70
C PRO A 116 25.31 -44.67 -41.18
N PHE A 117 25.11 -43.48 -41.77
CA PHE A 117 25.33 -43.19 -43.18
C PHE A 117 26.26 -41.99 -43.43
N GLY A 118 27.21 -41.73 -42.52
CA GLY A 118 28.31 -40.77 -42.72
C GLY A 118 29.59 -41.48 -43.16
N GLY A 119 29.96 -41.34 -44.44
CA GLY A 119 30.99 -42.15 -45.10
C GLY A 119 32.44 -41.99 -44.61
N LYS A 120 33.15 -43.12 -44.67
CA LYS A 120 34.27 -43.34 -45.60
C LYS A 120 34.03 -44.65 -46.33
#